data_AF-A0A1F7X047-F1
#
_entry.id   AF-A0A1F7X047-F1
#
_cell.length_a   1.000
_cell.length_b   1.000
_cell.length_c   1.000
_cell.angle_alpha   90.00
_cell.angle_beta   90.00
_cell.angle_gamma   90.00
#
_symmetry.space_group_name_H-M   'P 1'
#
loop_
_entity.id
_entity.type
_entity.pdbx_description
1 polymer ?
#
loop_
_entity_poly.entity_id
_entity_poly.type
_entity_poly.pdbx_seq_one_letter_code
_entity_poly.pdbx_strand_id
1 'polypeptide(L)'
;MKKHVLGIILAALAVSFIFSPAAVSAKETEVKKWTFMVFLNADNDLDEFGVTDLKEMEKAGLCGDVNVVVQIDRFKLPARRYFVSGRHPQSGADDWGLKSKNVADLGEVDMGDFKEMVKFVKWSAENYPAENYMLTVWNHGAGWKKRHAAGAFKGISYDDDSNNHMSTRDLGVGLISIHGVLGKPLDVFGMDACLMQMIEVAYELKESAKFIVASEETEPGDGWPYDLILTPLYKNPAMSAYELAKMIPQAYFQSYYNAHDDSIDSPYATAAASRHKPQQRVKSTTLSAIDCSYIVPFVEALDAMCEMQIKAIPESRAELQAIASAVASAQKFYHYDNIDIGDLAIYMSMNTRNAEIKDAAARLKMAYKKLIVESKTTGDAKKDSTGLAIYFPMESFNETYSTLNFAINSRWDEMVKLVLASDPVFESDEDPVEDDKK
;
A
#
# COMPACT_ATOMS: atom_id res chain seq x y z
N MET A 1 22.84 21.62 -94.15
CA MET A 1 21.45 21.51 -93.63
C MET A 1 21.41 20.44 -92.55
N LYS A 2 21.06 20.82 -91.30
CA LYS A 2 20.56 19.99 -90.19
C LYS A 2 21.46 18.84 -89.70
N LYS A 3 21.53 18.41 -88.44
CA LYS A 3 21.18 18.84 -87.07
C LYS A 3 21.83 17.75 -86.18
N HIS A 4 22.23 18.12 -84.96
CA HIS A 4 22.84 17.32 -83.90
C HIS A 4 22.23 15.93 -83.65
N VAL A 5 23.03 14.97 -83.16
CA VAL A 5 22.77 14.23 -81.91
C VAL A 5 24.09 13.93 -81.20
N LEU A 6 24.14 14.37 -79.95
CA LEU A 6 25.19 14.22 -78.94
C LEU A 6 24.98 12.89 -78.20
N GLY A 7 26.00 12.04 -78.12
CA GLY A 7 25.98 10.81 -77.31
C GLY A 7 27.00 10.91 -76.18
N ILE A 8 26.53 11.25 -74.98
CA ILE A 8 27.35 11.29 -73.75
C ILE A 8 27.42 9.87 -73.19
N ILE A 9 28.61 9.29 -73.12
CA ILE A 9 28.87 8.06 -72.35
C ILE A 9 29.25 8.49 -70.93
N LEU A 10 28.33 8.31 -69.99
CA LEU A 10 28.58 8.48 -68.55
C LEU A 10 29.14 7.16 -68.00
N ALA A 11 30.41 7.12 -67.64
CA ALA A 11 30.99 6.03 -66.86
C ALA A 11 30.69 6.28 -65.37
N ALA A 12 29.73 5.55 -64.82
CA ALA A 12 29.45 5.56 -63.39
C ALA A 12 30.40 4.61 -62.66
N LEU A 13 31.40 5.16 -61.98
CA LEU A 13 32.18 4.45 -60.96
C LEU A 13 31.31 4.32 -59.69
N ALA A 14 30.75 3.13 -59.47
CA ALA A 14 30.12 2.79 -58.21
C ALA A 14 31.19 2.46 -57.17
N VAL A 15 31.52 3.42 -56.32
CA VAL A 15 32.26 3.16 -55.07
C VAL A 15 31.22 2.67 -54.05
N SER A 16 31.14 1.35 -53.88
CA SER A 16 30.35 0.73 -52.82
C SER A 16 31.05 0.93 -51.47
N PHE A 17 30.62 1.95 -50.72
CA PHE A 17 30.89 2.03 -49.28
C PHE A 17 30.10 0.93 -48.57
N ILE A 18 30.80 -0.11 -48.13
CA ILE A 18 30.25 -1.08 -47.19
C ILE A 18 30.19 -0.37 -45.83
N PHE A 19 29.06 0.25 -45.52
CA PHE A 19 28.70 0.56 -44.15
C PHE A 19 28.29 -0.76 -43.49
N SER A 20 29.22 -1.40 -42.76
CA SER A 20 28.81 -2.32 -41.71
C SER A 20 28.15 -1.48 -40.62
N PRO A 21 26.84 -1.66 -40.32
CA PRO A 21 26.32 -1.15 -39.08
C PRO A 21 27.04 -1.96 -38.00
N ALA A 22 27.86 -1.30 -37.18
CA ALA A 22 28.29 -1.88 -35.93
C ALA A 22 27.01 -2.18 -35.15
N ALA A 23 26.61 -3.46 -35.10
CA ALA A 23 25.58 -3.92 -34.22
C ALA A 23 26.06 -3.58 -32.80
N VAL A 24 25.50 -2.51 -32.24
CA VAL A 24 25.56 -2.28 -30.81
C VAL A 24 24.82 -3.48 -30.22
N SER A 25 25.58 -4.46 -29.73
CA SER A 25 25.04 -5.53 -28.91
C SER A 25 24.52 -4.85 -27.66
N ALA A 26 23.25 -4.49 -27.64
CA ALA A 26 22.54 -4.25 -26.39
C ALA A 26 22.78 -5.50 -25.55
N LYS A 27 23.48 -5.35 -24.43
CA LYS A 27 23.67 -6.44 -23.49
C LYS A 27 22.27 -6.80 -23.02
N GLU A 28 21.71 -7.91 -23.50
CA GLU A 28 20.41 -8.40 -23.02
C GLU A 28 20.52 -8.56 -21.51
N THR A 29 19.79 -7.73 -20.78
CA THR A 29 19.66 -7.82 -19.33
C THR A 29 18.91 -9.10 -19.01
N GLU A 30 19.55 -10.00 -18.27
CA GLU A 30 18.97 -11.27 -17.89
C GLU A 30 17.68 -11.06 -17.09
N VAL A 31 16.59 -11.69 -17.52
CA VAL A 31 15.29 -11.63 -16.83
C VAL A 31 15.35 -12.48 -15.56
N LYS A 32 15.07 -11.85 -14.41
CA LYS A 32 15.08 -12.49 -13.08
C LYS A 32 13.70 -13.00 -12.66
N LYS A 33 13.62 -13.73 -11.54
CA LYS A 33 12.31 -14.17 -11.01
C LYS A 33 11.52 -13.02 -10.42
N TRP A 34 12.21 -12.13 -9.70
CA TRP A 34 11.60 -10.98 -9.05
C TRP A 34 12.39 -9.72 -9.27
N THR A 35 11.68 -8.60 -9.42
CA THR A 35 12.20 -7.26 -9.18
C THR A 35 11.37 -6.63 -8.07
N PHE A 36 12.00 -6.44 -6.92
CA PHE A 36 11.45 -5.81 -5.73
C PHE A 36 11.88 -4.33 -5.73
N MET A 37 10.91 -3.44 -5.86
CA MET A 37 11.12 -2.00 -5.99
C MET A 37 10.64 -1.29 -4.73
N VAL A 38 11.46 -0.42 -4.16
CA VAL A 38 11.04 0.46 -3.05
C VAL A 38 11.14 1.91 -3.50
N PHE A 39 9.99 2.58 -3.56
CA PHE A 39 9.89 4.01 -3.78
C PHE A 39 9.83 4.68 -2.40
N LEU A 40 11.02 5.09 -1.94
CA LEU A 40 11.28 5.49 -0.56
C LEU A 40 11.34 7.00 -0.47
N ASN A 41 10.20 7.63 -0.18
CA ASN A 41 10.17 9.06 0.03
C ASN A 41 10.52 9.34 1.49
N ALA A 42 11.75 9.75 1.76
CA ALA A 42 12.29 10.11 3.07
C ALA A 42 12.52 11.63 3.18
N ASP A 43 11.89 12.42 2.29
CA ASP A 43 11.92 13.88 2.31
C ASP A 43 10.86 14.44 3.27
N ASN A 44 11.04 14.15 4.55
CA ASN A 44 10.21 14.58 5.69
C ASN A 44 10.87 14.12 7.00
N ASP A 45 10.10 14.15 8.10
CA ASP A 45 10.53 13.73 9.43
C ASP A 45 10.83 12.22 9.57
N LEU A 46 10.63 11.41 8.54
CA LEU A 46 10.96 9.99 8.52
C LEU A 46 12.34 9.66 7.88
N ASP A 47 13.14 10.65 7.45
CA ASP A 47 14.42 10.45 6.73
C ASP A 47 15.30 9.32 7.30
N GLU A 48 15.56 9.35 8.61
CA GLU A 48 16.47 8.38 9.25
C GLU A 48 15.96 6.93 9.22
N PHE A 49 14.63 6.74 9.20
CA PHE A 49 14.01 5.42 9.10
C PHE A 49 14.19 4.85 7.69
N GLY A 50 14.05 5.68 6.66
CA GLY A 50 14.29 5.26 5.27
C GLY A 50 15.71 4.76 5.02
N VAL A 51 16.72 5.41 5.62
CA VAL A 51 18.11 4.94 5.58
C VAL A 51 18.29 3.63 6.35
N THR A 52 17.56 3.46 7.46
CA THR A 52 17.58 2.23 8.27
C THR A 52 17.00 1.06 7.47
N ASP A 53 15.86 1.22 6.84
CA ASP A 53 15.23 0.20 6.00
C ASP A 53 16.11 -0.23 4.83
N LEU A 54 16.79 0.73 4.19
CA LEU A 54 17.74 0.39 3.14
C LEU A 54 18.91 -0.45 3.67
N LYS A 55 19.37 -0.22 4.91
CA LYS A 55 20.37 -1.08 5.58
C LYS A 55 19.81 -2.43 5.98
N GLU A 56 18.53 -2.55 6.31
CA GLU A 56 17.87 -3.84 6.51
C GLU A 56 17.85 -4.66 5.20
N MET A 57 17.53 -4.02 4.08
CA MET A 57 17.61 -4.65 2.76
C MET A 57 19.04 -5.13 2.46
N GLU A 58 20.07 -4.35 2.81
CA GLU A 58 21.47 -4.77 2.70
C GLU A 58 21.82 -5.98 3.60
N LYS A 59 21.25 -6.03 4.80
CA LYS A 59 21.46 -7.09 5.78
C LYS A 59 20.92 -8.43 5.27
N ALA A 60 19.80 -8.41 4.53
CA ALA A 60 19.18 -9.60 3.92
C ALA A 60 20.12 -10.35 2.97
N GLY A 61 21.08 -9.65 2.34
CA GLY A 61 22.08 -10.22 1.45
C GLY A 61 21.75 -10.04 -0.03
N LEU A 62 22.09 -11.04 -0.84
CA LEU A 62 21.94 -11.01 -2.30
C LEU A 62 21.39 -12.33 -2.82
N CYS A 63 20.65 -12.27 -3.92
CA CYS A 63 20.21 -13.43 -4.67
C CYS A 63 20.41 -13.19 -6.18
N GLY A 64 20.90 -14.20 -6.89
CA GLY A 64 21.12 -14.11 -8.34
C GLY A 64 19.82 -14.03 -9.15
N ASP A 65 18.68 -14.42 -8.58
CA ASP A 65 17.37 -14.50 -9.23
C ASP A 65 16.38 -13.41 -8.77
N VAL A 66 16.83 -12.48 -7.91
CA VAL A 66 16.00 -11.40 -7.37
C VAL A 66 16.75 -10.08 -7.48
N ASN A 67 16.18 -9.12 -8.20
CA ASN A 67 16.64 -7.74 -8.17
C ASN A 67 15.95 -7.01 -7.01
N VAL A 68 16.71 -6.20 -6.27
CA VAL A 68 16.14 -5.25 -5.32
C VAL A 68 16.69 -3.87 -5.65
N VAL A 69 15.79 -2.93 -5.93
CA VAL A 69 16.13 -1.56 -6.32
C VAL A 69 15.34 -0.56 -5.51
N VAL A 70 16.00 0.53 -5.12
CA VAL A 70 15.41 1.57 -4.29
C VAL A 70 15.66 2.92 -4.93
N GLN A 71 14.62 3.72 -5.09
CA GLN A 71 14.75 5.17 -5.29
C GLN A 71 14.43 5.83 -3.96
N ILE A 72 15.42 6.49 -3.37
CA ILE A 72 15.28 7.20 -2.10
C ILE A 72 15.49 8.70 -2.34
N ASP A 73 14.57 9.52 -1.83
CA ASP A 73 14.81 10.95 -1.64
C ASP A 73 14.86 11.27 -0.16
N ARG A 74 15.79 12.11 0.27
CA ARG A 74 16.09 12.34 1.69
C ARG A 74 15.92 13.81 2.03
N PHE A 75 15.39 14.12 3.20
CA PHE A 75 15.11 15.50 3.59
C PHE A 75 16.33 16.44 3.42
N LYS A 76 16.18 17.47 2.58
CA LYS A 76 17.25 18.45 2.25
C LYS A 76 18.50 17.85 1.61
N LEU A 77 18.39 16.68 0.98
CA LEU A 77 19.45 15.96 0.29
C LEU A 77 18.93 15.46 -1.07
N PRO A 78 19.81 15.22 -2.07
CA PRO A 78 19.34 14.80 -3.39
C PRO A 78 18.82 13.37 -3.39
N ALA A 79 17.85 13.05 -4.24
CA ALA A 79 17.43 11.68 -4.53
C ALA A 79 18.51 10.85 -5.24
N ARG A 80 18.53 9.55 -4.93
CA ARG A 80 19.43 8.54 -5.51
C ARG A 80 18.70 7.25 -5.82
N ARG A 81 19.24 6.49 -6.77
CA ARG A 81 18.84 5.10 -7.02
C ARG A 81 19.93 4.14 -6.60
N TYR A 82 19.53 3.10 -5.88
CA TYR A 82 20.38 2.02 -5.45
C TYR A 82 19.93 0.71 -6.08
N PHE A 83 20.91 -0.07 -6.53
CA PHE A 83 20.76 -1.51 -6.60
C PHE A 83 21.25 -2.09 -5.29
N VAL A 84 20.36 -2.72 -4.52
CA VAL A 84 20.70 -3.27 -3.22
C VAL A 84 21.69 -4.40 -3.43
N SER A 85 22.92 -4.15 -3.01
CA SER A 85 24.01 -5.12 -3.10
C SER A 85 24.52 -5.43 -1.70
N GLY A 86 24.07 -6.53 -1.13
CA GLY A 86 24.57 -6.99 0.16
C GLY A 86 26.08 -7.27 0.13
N ARG A 87 26.83 -6.62 1.03
CA ARG A 87 28.21 -6.97 1.44
C ARG A 87 29.10 -7.57 0.34
N HIS A 88 29.27 -6.89 -0.80
CA HIS A 88 30.46 -7.19 -1.60
C HIS A 88 31.68 -6.79 -0.74
N PRO A 89 32.70 -7.64 -0.54
CA PRO A 89 33.83 -7.34 0.35
C PRO A 89 34.60 -6.06 0.00
N GLN A 90 34.39 -5.54 -1.21
CA GLN A 90 35.02 -4.33 -1.75
C GLN A 90 34.07 -3.12 -1.76
N SER A 91 32.80 -3.25 -1.38
CA SER A 91 31.89 -2.11 -1.26
C SER A 91 32.23 -1.34 0.00
N GLY A 92 32.95 -0.24 -0.17
CA GLY A 92 32.97 0.82 0.83
C GLY A 92 31.56 1.42 0.97
N ALA A 93 31.23 1.90 2.17
CA ALA A 93 30.04 2.69 2.32
C ALA A 93 30.19 4.02 1.55
N ASP A 94 29.10 4.51 0.96
CA ASP A 94 29.06 5.85 0.38
C ASP A 94 28.99 6.94 1.47
N ASP A 95 28.81 8.19 1.05
CA ASP A 95 28.68 9.36 1.93
C ASP A 95 27.41 9.35 2.81
N TRP A 96 26.47 8.42 2.58
CA TRP A 96 25.30 8.19 3.43
C TRP A 96 25.43 6.95 4.31
N GLY A 97 26.58 6.28 4.27
CA GLY A 97 26.83 5.07 5.05
C GLY A 97 26.18 3.81 4.45
N LEU A 98 25.72 3.86 3.19
CA LEU A 98 25.09 2.75 2.49
C LEU A 98 26.15 1.96 1.70
N LYS A 99 26.06 0.62 1.73
CA LYS A 99 26.99 -0.27 1.02
C LYS A 99 26.44 -0.75 -0.33
N SER A 100 25.16 -0.51 -0.56
CA SER A 100 24.48 -0.75 -1.83
C SER A 100 25.09 0.12 -2.92
N LYS A 101 25.06 -0.38 -4.15
CA LYS A 101 25.60 0.35 -5.29
C LYS A 101 24.65 1.50 -5.66
N ASN A 102 25.09 2.75 -5.46
CA ASN A 102 24.47 3.90 -6.11
C ASN A 102 24.62 3.74 -7.64
N VAL A 103 23.50 3.71 -8.34
CA VAL A 103 23.42 3.53 -9.80
C VAL A 103 22.89 4.75 -10.53
N ALA A 104 22.37 5.76 -9.83
CA ALA A 104 22.02 7.06 -10.39
C ALA A 104 21.86 8.12 -9.29
N ASP A 105 22.46 9.29 -9.51
CA ASP A 105 22.15 10.51 -8.77
C ASP A 105 21.11 11.32 -9.55
N LEU A 106 19.97 11.63 -8.91
CA LEU A 106 18.84 12.28 -9.57
C LEU A 106 18.74 13.77 -9.25
N GLY A 107 19.43 14.24 -8.21
CA GLY A 107 19.16 15.55 -7.63
C GLY A 107 17.83 15.51 -6.86
N GLU A 108 17.26 16.68 -6.56
CA GLU A 108 15.95 16.78 -5.93
C GLU A 108 14.83 16.20 -6.83
N VAL A 109 13.93 15.40 -6.27
CA VAL A 109 12.79 14.83 -7.00
C VAL A 109 11.52 14.99 -6.18
N ASP A 110 10.46 15.57 -6.76
CA ASP A 110 9.14 15.57 -6.10
C ASP A 110 8.59 14.13 -6.06
N MET A 111 8.85 13.43 -4.97
CA MET A 111 8.41 12.06 -4.74
C MET A 111 6.91 12.00 -4.40
N GLY A 112 6.26 13.14 -4.19
CA GLY A 112 4.80 13.28 -4.11
C GLY A 112 4.09 13.26 -5.48
N ASP A 113 4.79 13.42 -6.60
CA ASP A 113 4.23 13.29 -7.95
C ASP A 113 4.24 11.82 -8.40
N PHE A 114 3.06 11.23 -8.63
CA PHE A 114 2.92 9.85 -9.12
C PHE A 114 3.70 9.61 -10.43
N LYS A 115 3.99 10.65 -11.21
CA LYS A 115 4.82 10.52 -12.42
C LYS A 115 6.26 10.11 -12.11
N GLU A 116 6.81 10.52 -10.97
CA GLU A 116 8.15 10.10 -10.54
C GLU A 116 8.17 8.63 -10.13
N MET A 117 7.12 8.16 -9.44
CA MET A 117 6.92 6.73 -9.19
C MET A 117 6.83 5.92 -10.50
N VAL A 118 6.06 6.39 -11.48
CA VAL A 118 5.95 5.74 -12.81
C VAL A 118 7.31 5.70 -13.52
N LYS A 119 8.09 6.80 -13.49
CA LYS A 119 9.44 6.86 -14.05
C LYS A 119 10.39 5.89 -13.37
N PHE A 120 10.30 5.76 -12.05
CA PHE A 120 11.08 4.78 -11.30
C PHE A 120 10.76 3.35 -11.73
N VAL A 121 9.48 2.97 -11.78
CA VAL A 121 9.08 1.62 -12.21
C VAL A 121 9.51 1.32 -13.64
N LYS A 122 9.35 2.30 -14.55
CA LYS A 122 9.82 2.17 -15.93
C LYS A 122 11.32 1.90 -15.99
N TRP A 123 12.12 2.72 -15.31
CA TRP A 123 13.56 2.51 -15.24
C TRP A 123 13.93 1.16 -14.63
N SER A 124 13.23 0.73 -13.57
CA SER A 124 13.44 -0.56 -12.93
C SER A 124 13.14 -1.71 -13.88
N ALA A 125 12.03 -1.66 -14.62
CA ALA A 125 11.68 -2.70 -15.60
C ALA A 125 12.65 -2.76 -16.79
N GLU A 126 13.16 -1.62 -17.25
CA GLU A 126 14.13 -1.54 -18.35
C GLU A 126 15.53 -2.04 -17.96
N ASN A 127 15.97 -1.79 -16.71
CA ASN A 127 17.33 -2.12 -16.26
C ASN A 127 17.42 -3.45 -15.49
N TYR A 128 16.30 -3.85 -14.89
CA TYR A 128 16.18 -5.02 -14.02
C TYR A 128 14.89 -5.79 -14.37
N PRO A 129 14.79 -6.35 -15.59
CA PRO A 129 13.60 -7.06 -16.01
C PRO A 129 13.38 -8.34 -15.17
N ALA A 130 12.12 -8.66 -14.90
CA ALA A 130 11.76 -9.85 -14.14
C ALA A 130 10.39 -10.45 -14.54
N GLU A 131 10.21 -11.73 -14.18
CA GLU A 131 8.94 -12.44 -14.32
C GLU A 131 7.86 -11.87 -13.39
N ASN A 132 8.24 -11.40 -12.19
CA ASN A 132 7.32 -10.81 -11.23
C ASN A 132 7.83 -9.47 -10.71
N TYR A 133 6.90 -8.53 -10.47
CA TYR A 133 7.22 -7.19 -9.96
C TYR A 133 6.48 -6.89 -8.67
N MET A 134 7.23 -6.49 -7.65
CA MET A 134 6.69 -5.90 -6.44
C MET A 134 7.12 -4.44 -6.35
N LEU A 135 6.19 -3.55 -6.02
CA LEU A 135 6.47 -2.15 -5.71
C LEU A 135 5.96 -1.84 -4.30
N THR A 136 6.82 -1.31 -3.45
CA THR A 136 6.46 -0.72 -2.17
C THR A 136 6.60 0.80 -2.25
N VAL A 137 5.56 1.53 -1.83
CA VAL A 137 5.65 2.97 -1.55
C VAL A 137 5.78 3.14 -0.04
N TRP A 138 6.87 3.76 0.39
CA TRP A 138 7.23 3.97 1.79
C TRP A 138 7.16 5.45 2.12
N ASN A 139 6.37 5.82 3.16
CA ASN A 139 6.26 7.17 3.74
C ASN A 139 5.16 7.19 4.85
N HIS A 140 4.72 8.38 5.26
CA HIS A 140 3.39 8.64 5.80
C HIS A 140 2.26 8.23 4.85
N GLY A 141 1.10 7.94 5.48
CA GLY A 141 -0.16 7.66 4.81
C GLY A 141 -1.35 8.20 5.60
N ALA A 142 -2.44 8.51 4.90
CA ALA A 142 -3.68 9.02 5.51
C ALA A 142 -4.96 8.44 4.86
N GLY A 143 -4.84 7.33 4.15
CA GLY A 143 -5.94 6.72 3.40
C GLY A 143 -6.56 7.68 2.40
N TRP A 144 -7.89 7.80 2.40
CA TRP A 144 -8.63 8.70 1.49
C TRP A 144 -9.05 10.05 2.12
N LYS A 145 -8.89 10.22 3.45
CA LYS A 145 -9.50 11.32 4.21
C LYS A 145 -8.85 12.67 4.00
N LYS A 146 -9.68 13.72 4.12
CA LYS A 146 -9.29 15.14 4.00
C LYS A 146 -8.92 15.77 5.34
N ARG A 147 -7.93 16.66 5.30
CA ARG A 147 -7.55 17.69 6.29
C ARG A 147 -8.73 18.39 7.00
N HIS A 148 -8.61 18.54 8.32
CA HIS A 148 -9.04 19.77 9.01
C HIS A 148 -7.85 20.74 9.10
N ALA A 149 -8.11 22.05 9.01
CA ALA A 149 -7.17 23.14 8.77
C ALA A 149 -5.74 22.97 9.35
N ALA A 150 -4.74 23.43 8.59
CA ALA A 150 -3.28 23.38 8.86
C ALA A 150 -2.67 21.98 9.11
N GLY A 151 -2.19 21.29 8.07
CA GLY A 151 -1.10 20.31 8.21
C GLY A 151 -1.36 18.81 8.08
N ALA A 152 -2.39 18.33 7.37
CA ALA A 152 -2.48 16.91 6.99
C ALA A 152 -2.94 16.79 5.54
N PHE A 153 -2.31 15.94 4.73
CA PHE A 153 -2.68 15.74 3.33
C PHE A 153 -3.49 14.43 3.12
N LYS A 154 -3.88 14.12 1.88
CA LYS A 154 -4.72 12.96 1.52
C LYS A 154 -3.88 11.91 0.81
N GLY A 155 -3.83 10.66 1.23
CA GLY A 155 -3.08 9.64 0.49
C GLY A 155 -1.70 9.38 1.07
N ILE A 156 -0.66 9.31 0.25
CA ILE A 156 0.63 8.68 0.57
C ILE A 156 1.81 9.45 -0.05
N SER A 157 3.03 9.21 0.46
CA SER A 157 4.29 9.73 -0.11
C SER A 157 4.40 11.24 -0.04
N TYR A 158 4.49 11.75 1.18
CA TYR A 158 4.59 13.16 1.52
C TYR A 158 6.02 13.64 1.36
N ASP A 159 6.15 14.73 0.62
CA ASP A 159 7.42 15.35 0.25
C ASP A 159 7.40 16.79 0.75
N ASP A 160 8.18 17.07 1.80
CA ASP A 160 8.15 18.34 2.52
C ASP A 160 8.82 19.47 1.72
N ASP A 161 9.83 19.17 0.90
CA ASP A 161 10.54 20.17 0.10
C ASP A 161 9.69 20.66 -1.08
N SER A 162 8.99 19.76 -1.77
CA SER A 162 8.02 20.14 -2.80
C SER A 162 6.65 20.53 -2.23
N ASN A 163 6.37 20.21 -0.97
CA ASN A 163 5.07 20.34 -0.30
C ASN A 163 3.96 19.63 -1.12
N ASN A 164 4.28 18.43 -1.59
CA ASN A 164 3.41 17.59 -2.42
C ASN A 164 3.24 16.19 -1.81
N HIS A 165 2.25 15.45 -2.33
CA HIS A 165 1.96 14.07 -1.96
C HIS A 165 1.05 13.43 -3.02
N MET A 166 1.01 12.10 -3.08
CA MET A 166 0.09 11.38 -3.95
C MET A 166 -1.28 11.22 -3.28
N SER A 167 -2.33 11.82 -3.87
CA SER A 167 -3.70 11.51 -3.46
C SER A 167 -4.08 10.08 -3.82
N THR A 168 -5.14 9.53 -3.20
CA THR A 168 -5.68 8.21 -3.56
C THR A 168 -6.00 8.09 -5.06
N ARG A 169 -6.47 9.20 -5.66
CA ARG A 169 -6.74 9.25 -7.10
C ARG A 169 -5.46 9.26 -7.92
N ASP A 170 -4.46 10.04 -7.51
CA ASP A 170 -3.14 10.06 -8.16
C ASP A 170 -2.48 8.68 -8.11
N LEU A 171 -2.62 7.98 -6.99
CA LEU A 171 -2.16 6.60 -6.84
C LEU A 171 -2.83 5.65 -7.83
N GLY A 172 -4.15 5.75 -8.01
CA GLY A 172 -4.89 5.00 -9.03
C GLY A 172 -4.39 5.30 -10.45
N VAL A 173 -4.21 6.56 -10.81
CA VAL A 173 -3.67 6.97 -12.11
C VAL A 173 -2.23 6.48 -12.31
N GLY A 174 -1.41 6.56 -11.26
CA GLY A 174 -0.04 6.06 -11.25
C GLY A 174 0.03 4.56 -11.50
N LEU A 175 -0.79 3.77 -10.80
CA LEU A 175 -0.82 2.32 -10.98
C LEU A 175 -1.36 1.89 -12.35
N ILE A 176 -2.36 2.59 -12.90
CA ILE A 176 -2.80 2.37 -14.30
C ILE A 176 -1.65 2.63 -15.27
N SER A 177 -0.87 3.69 -15.04
CA SER A 177 0.29 4.02 -15.87
C SER A 177 1.39 2.96 -15.74
N ILE A 178 1.64 2.46 -14.53
CA ILE A 178 2.56 1.34 -14.26
C ILE A 178 2.11 0.06 -14.96
N HIS A 179 0.82 -0.27 -14.91
CA HIS A 179 0.26 -1.41 -15.64
C HIS A 179 0.61 -1.28 -17.13
N GLY A 180 0.38 -0.11 -17.73
CA GLY A 180 0.76 0.16 -19.12
C GLY A 180 2.26 -0.01 -19.41
N VAL A 181 3.13 0.42 -18.49
CA VAL A 181 4.60 0.26 -18.59
C VAL A 181 5.01 -1.22 -18.53
N LEU A 182 4.44 -1.99 -17.61
CA LEU A 182 4.78 -3.40 -17.40
C LEU A 182 4.06 -4.34 -18.38
N GLY A 183 2.98 -3.88 -19.02
CA GLY A 183 2.09 -4.70 -19.84
C GLY A 183 1.25 -5.70 -19.03
N LYS A 184 1.23 -5.56 -17.71
CA LYS A 184 0.52 -6.43 -16.76
C LYS A 184 0.34 -5.71 -15.41
N PRO A 185 -0.59 -6.17 -14.54
CA PRO A 185 -0.65 -5.72 -13.15
C PRO A 185 0.66 -6.00 -12.40
N LEU A 186 0.97 -5.18 -11.40
CA LEU A 186 1.97 -5.54 -10.39
C LEU A 186 1.58 -6.86 -9.72
N ASP A 187 2.56 -7.70 -9.44
CA ASP A 187 2.32 -8.96 -8.77
C ASP A 187 2.00 -8.72 -7.28
N VAL A 188 2.71 -7.78 -6.65
CA VAL A 188 2.39 -7.29 -5.30
C VAL A 188 2.57 -5.78 -5.27
N PHE A 189 1.59 -5.05 -4.72
CA PHE A 189 1.72 -3.63 -4.41
C PHE A 189 1.66 -3.42 -2.90
N GLY A 190 2.73 -2.89 -2.34
CA GLY A 190 2.88 -2.62 -0.92
C GLY A 190 2.78 -1.13 -0.61
N MET A 191 2.14 -0.80 0.50
CA MET A 191 2.15 0.54 1.07
C MET A 191 2.65 0.41 2.51
N ASP A 192 3.94 0.71 2.70
CA ASP A 192 4.59 0.81 4.01
C ASP A 192 4.30 2.23 4.54
N ALA A 193 3.03 2.40 4.93
CA ALA A 193 2.43 3.68 5.23
C ALA A 193 1.11 3.52 5.99
N CYS A 194 0.87 4.44 6.93
CA CYS A 194 -0.31 4.48 7.78
C CYS A 194 -1.64 4.48 6.99
N LEU A 195 -2.64 3.73 7.48
CA LEU A 195 -4.05 3.89 7.09
C LEU A 195 -4.36 3.61 5.60
N MET A 196 -3.51 2.85 4.91
CA MET A 196 -3.65 2.62 3.46
C MET A 196 -4.48 1.38 3.11
N GLN A 197 -4.71 0.46 4.04
CA GLN A 197 -5.53 -0.73 3.85
C GLN A 197 -7.02 -0.42 4.01
N MET A 198 -7.52 0.39 3.09
CA MET A 198 -8.91 0.83 3.02
C MET A 198 -9.54 0.34 1.71
N ILE A 199 -10.81 -0.06 1.73
CA ILE A 199 -11.51 -0.49 0.51
C ILE A 199 -11.56 0.64 -0.53
N GLU A 200 -11.65 1.90 -0.09
CA GLU A 200 -11.63 3.08 -0.95
C GLU A 200 -10.32 3.18 -1.74
N VAL A 201 -9.20 2.90 -1.08
CA VAL A 201 -7.88 2.88 -1.71
C VAL A 201 -7.80 1.66 -2.63
N ALA A 202 -8.07 0.47 -2.12
CA ALA A 202 -7.96 -0.78 -2.87
C ALA A 202 -8.81 -0.77 -4.16
N TYR A 203 -9.99 -0.17 -4.13
CA TYR A 203 -10.88 -0.10 -5.30
C TYR A 203 -10.31 0.74 -6.45
N GLU A 204 -9.51 1.77 -6.15
CA GLU A 204 -8.80 2.57 -7.16
C GLU A 204 -7.67 1.75 -7.82
N LEU A 205 -7.14 0.75 -7.13
CA LEU A 205 -5.95 -0.01 -7.54
C LEU A 205 -6.27 -1.40 -8.14
N LYS A 206 -7.50 -1.88 -7.97
CA LYS A 206 -7.92 -3.28 -8.20
C LYS A 206 -7.55 -3.92 -9.55
N GLU A 207 -7.40 -3.12 -10.62
CA GLU A 207 -7.06 -3.62 -11.97
C GLU A 207 -5.55 -3.60 -12.26
N SER A 208 -4.74 -3.01 -11.38
CA SER A 208 -3.33 -2.71 -11.63
C SER A 208 -2.37 -3.40 -10.65
N ALA A 209 -2.91 -4.13 -9.67
CA ALA A 209 -2.16 -5.03 -8.80
C ALA A 209 -2.93 -6.35 -8.64
N LYS A 210 -2.22 -7.47 -8.45
CA LYS A 210 -2.83 -8.76 -8.08
C LYS A 210 -3.10 -8.84 -6.59
N PHE A 211 -2.12 -8.42 -5.78
CA PHE A 211 -2.22 -8.37 -4.33
C PHE A 211 -1.84 -7.00 -3.80
N ILE A 212 -2.54 -6.54 -2.78
CA ILE A 212 -2.22 -5.32 -2.04
C ILE A 212 -1.84 -5.70 -0.61
N VAL A 213 -0.79 -5.08 -0.08
CA VAL A 213 -0.36 -5.24 1.32
C VAL A 213 -0.22 -3.87 1.97
N ALA A 214 -0.96 -3.63 3.05
CA ALA A 214 -0.92 -2.37 3.80
C ALA A 214 -1.53 -2.52 5.20
N SER A 215 -1.48 -1.44 5.99
CA SER A 215 -2.05 -1.34 7.33
C SER A 215 -3.40 -0.61 7.36
N GLU A 216 -4.34 -1.11 8.16
CA GLU A 216 -5.60 -0.43 8.47
C GLU A 216 -5.38 0.72 9.48
N GLU A 217 -4.31 0.60 10.26
CA GLU A 217 -3.90 1.49 11.34
C GLU A 217 -2.65 2.31 10.97
N THR A 218 -2.27 3.25 11.82
CA THR A 218 -0.92 3.84 11.82
C THR A 218 0.15 2.78 12.02
N GLU A 219 1.25 2.88 11.27
CA GLU A 219 2.42 2.02 11.41
C GLU A 219 3.48 2.66 12.32
N PRO A 220 4.31 1.88 13.04
CA PRO A 220 5.50 2.40 13.69
C PRO A 220 6.48 2.97 12.67
N GLY A 221 7.26 3.99 13.05
CA GLY A 221 8.26 4.60 12.16
C GLY A 221 9.33 3.63 11.65
N ASP A 222 9.58 2.52 12.36
CA ASP A 222 10.48 1.46 11.92
C ASP A 222 10.01 0.74 10.64
N GLY A 223 8.74 0.89 10.23
CA GLY A 223 8.23 0.36 8.96
C GLY A 223 8.23 -1.16 8.82
N TRP A 224 8.32 -1.66 7.59
CA TRP A 224 8.35 -3.09 7.32
C TRP A 224 9.73 -3.71 7.59
N PRO A 225 9.80 -4.94 8.17
CA PRO A 225 11.08 -5.59 8.43
C PRO A 225 11.67 -6.19 7.14
N TYR A 226 12.33 -5.36 6.33
CA TYR A 226 12.75 -5.74 4.97
C TYR A 226 13.71 -6.94 4.96
N ASP A 227 14.52 -7.12 6.00
CA ASP A 227 15.41 -8.28 6.11
C ASP A 227 14.65 -9.60 6.32
N LEU A 228 13.57 -9.57 7.11
CA LEU A 228 12.68 -10.70 7.34
C LEU A 228 11.81 -11.04 6.12
N ILE A 229 11.57 -10.06 5.23
CA ILE A 229 10.81 -10.26 3.97
C ILE A 229 11.74 -10.79 2.86
N LEU A 230 12.90 -10.15 2.66
CA LEU A 230 13.81 -10.47 1.56
C LEU A 230 14.56 -11.78 1.79
N THR A 231 14.92 -12.13 3.03
CA THR A 231 15.67 -13.36 3.32
C THR A 231 14.93 -14.63 2.87
N PRO A 232 13.63 -14.83 3.17
CA PRO A 232 12.87 -15.95 2.61
C PRO A 232 12.69 -15.90 1.09
N LEU A 233 12.50 -14.71 0.50
CA LEU A 233 12.39 -14.54 -0.96
C LEU A 233 13.69 -14.95 -1.66
N TYR A 234 14.85 -14.60 -1.10
CA TYR A 234 16.15 -15.02 -1.62
C TYR A 234 16.37 -16.53 -1.53
N LYS A 235 15.85 -17.18 -0.48
CA LYS A 235 15.92 -18.64 -0.31
C LYS A 235 15.00 -19.38 -1.26
N ASN A 236 13.88 -18.77 -1.65
CA ASN A 236 12.93 -19.33 -2.61
C ASN A 236 12.50 -18.28 -3.65
N PRO A 237 13.33 -17.98 -4.66
CA PRO A 237 12.97 -17.02 -5.71
C PRO A 237 11.79 -17.49 -6.59
N ALA A 238 11.43 -18.78 -6.53
CA ALA A 238 10.25 -19.33 -7.20
C ALA A 238 8.94 -19.08 -6.42
N MET A 239 9.00 -18.40 -5.26
CA MET A 239 7.83 -17.99 -4.49
C MET A 239 6.83 -17.25 -5.37
N SER A 240 5.57 -17.65 -5.28
CA SER A 240 4.47 -17.01 -5.98
C SER A 240 4.14 -15.65 -5.37
N ALA A 241 3.47 -14.79 -6.15
CA ALA A 241 2.99 -13.50 -5.66
C ALA A 241 2.06 -13.62 -4.44
N TYR A 242 1.21 -14.66 -4.42
CA TYR A 242 0.34 -14.96 -3.27
C TYR A 242 1.14 -15.30 -2.01
N GLU A 243 2.17 -16.14 -2.13
CA GLU A 243 3.03 -16.52 -1.00
C GLU A 243 3.82 -15.33 -0.47
N LEU A 244 4.33 -14.47 -1.35
CA LEU A 244 5.03 -13.24 -0.96
C LEU A 244 4.09 -12.26 -0.26
N ALA A 245 2.93 -11.97 -0.85
CA ALA A 245 1.92 -11.08 -0.25
C ALA A 245 1.47 -11.59 1.13
N LYS A 246 1.23 -12.90 1.27
CA LYS A 246 0.88 -13.53 2.55
C LYS A 246 1.99 -13.44 3.60
N MET A 247 3.25 -13.55 3.17
CA MET A 247 4.39 -13.56 4.08
C MET A 247 4.65 -12.20 4.73
N ILE A 248 4.39 -11.10 4.02
CA ILE A 248 4.74 -9.76 4.52
C ILE A 248 4.02 -9.42 5.84
N PRO A 249 2.68 -9.57 5.98
CA PRO A 249 2.00 -9.44 7.26
C PRO A 249 2.55 -10.36 8.36
N GLN A 250 2.99 -11.57 8.01
CA GLN A 250 3.56 -12.51 8.98
C GLN A 250 4.94 -12.06 9.48
N ALA A 251 5.78 -11.54 8.59
CA ALA A 251 7.08 -10.98 8.93
C ALA A 251 6.93 -9.72 9.80
N TYR A 252 6.01 -8.84 9.44
CA TYR A 252 5.67 -7.64 10.21
C TYR A 252 5.15 -7.99 11.61
N PHE A 253 4.23 -8.94 11.72
CA PHE A 253 3.82 -9.47 13.02
C PHE A 253 5.00 -10.02 13.81
N GLN A 254 5.89 -10.79 13.16
CA GLN A 254 7.04 -11.38 13.82
C GLN A 254 8.00 -10.31 14.38
N SER A 255 8.25 -9.22 13.66
CA SER A 255 9.14 -8.15 14.14
C SER A 255 8.54 -7.46 15.37
N TYR A 256 7.29 -7.03 15.32
CA TYR A 256 6.67 -6.26 16.40
C TYR A 256 6.17 -7.09 17.57
N TYR A 257 5.82 -8.36 17.35
CA TYR A 257 5.50 -9.28 18.43
C TYR A 257 6.78 -9.65 19.21
N ASN A 258 7.92 -9.86 18.53
CA ASN A 258 9.16 -10.25 19.21
C ASN A 258 10.00 -9.06 19.71
N ALA A 259 9.65 -7.82 19.38
CA ALA A 259 10.24 -6.60 19.94
C ALA A 259 10.06 -6.46 21.48
N HIS A 260 9.48 -7.49 22.13
CA HIS A 260 9.42 -7.71 23.56
C HIS A 260 10.78 -7.74 24.30
N ASP A 261 11.91 -7.71 23.61
CA ASP A 261 13.26 -7.80 24.19
C ASP A 261 14.22 -6.70 23.69
N ASP A 262 13.73 -5.48 23.45
CA ASP A 262 14.65 -4.34 23.44
C ASP A 262 15.10 -4.05 24.87
N SER A 263 16.24 -4.66 25.22
CA SER A 263 17.13 -4.12 26.24
C SER A 263 17.39 -2.63 25.95
N ILE A 264 17.70 -1.88 27.00
CA ILE A 264 17.96 -0.42 27.07
C ILE A 264 18.94 0.14 26.00
N ASP A 265 19.52 -0.70 25.15
CA ASP A 265 20.43 -0.33 24.05
C ASP A 265 19.73 -0.10 22.69
N SER A 266 18.39 -0.11 22.61
CA SER A 266 17.71 0.55 21.49
C SER A 266 18.10 2.03 21.52
N PRO A 267 18.65 2.61 20.43
CA PRO A 267 19.04 4.03 20.39
C PRO A 267 17.85 4.99 20.60
N TYR A 268 16.65 4.43 20.76
CA TYR A 268 15.36 5.10 20.91
C TYR A 268 14.75 4.96 22.32
N ALA A 269 15.48 4.42 23.31
CA ALA A 269 15.10 4.54 24.71
C ALA A 269 15.25 6.01 25.17
N THR A 270 14.18 6.79 25.06
CA THR A 270 14.18 8.16 25.59
C THR A 270 14.46 8.13 27.11
N ALA A 271 15.39 8.96 27.57
CA ALA A 271 15.82 9.07 28.97
C ALA A 271 14.71 9.48 29.97
N ALA A 272 13.46 9.59 29.51
CA ALA A 272 12.29 9.93 30.31
C ALA A 272 11.51 8.71 30.86
N ALA A 273 11.97 7.47 30.64
CA ALA A 273 11.37 6.27 31.24
C ALA A 273 11.67 6.18 32.75
N SER A 274 10.97 7.02 33.51
CA SER A 274 11.00 7.13 34.96
C SER A 274 10.42 5.89 35.66
N ARG A 275 11.30 5.17 36.37
CA ARG A 275 11.15 4.63 37.75
C ARG A 275 9.93 3.80 38.18
N HIS A 276 9.07 3.32 37.29
CA HIS A 276 8.15 2.21 37.59
C HIS A 276 8.08 1.32 36.36
N LYS A 277 8.50 0.04 36.44
CA LYS A 277 8.36 -0.92 35.33
C LYS A 277 6.86 -1.12 35.04
N PRO A 278 6.29 -0.60 33.94
CA PRO A 278 4.93 -0.94 33.56
C PRO A 278 4.97 -2.34 32.90
N GLN A 279 3.87 -3.09 33.01
CA GLN A 279 3.65 -4.28 32.18
C GLN A 279 3.96 -3.96 30.72
N GLN A 280 4.77 -4.81 30.07
CA GLN A 280 5.20 -4.67 28.68
C GLN A 280 3.99 -4.47 27.77
N ARG A 281 3.86 -3.29 27.15
CA ARG A 281 2.82 -3.03 26.14
C ARG A 281 3.40 -3.35 24.77
N VAL A 282 2.97 -4.45 24.16
CA VAL A 282 3.19 -4.68 22.73
C VAL A 282 2.61 -3.50 21.97
N LYS A 283 3.39 -2.86 21.08
CA LYS A 283 2.85 -1.84 20.17
C LYS A 283 1.69 -2.47 19.42
N SER A 284 0.53 -1.82 19.39
CA SER A 284 -0.60 -2.35 18.63
C SER A 284 -0.44 -1.99 17.17
N THR A 285 -0.29 -2.99 16.30
CA THR A 285 -0.12 -2.80 14.86
C THR A 285 -1.08 -3.69 14.09
N THR A 286 -1.29 -3.35 12.83
CA THR A 286 -2.09 -4.14 11.87
C THR A 286 -1.33 -4.22 10.56
N LEU A 287 -1.32 -5.37 9.90
CA LEU A 287 -0.93 -5.47 8.50
C LEU A 287 -1.70 -6.61 7.86
N SER A 288 -2.16 -6.41 6.63
CA SER A 288 -2.87 -7.45 5.90
C SER A 288 -2.54 -7.45 4.42
N ALA A 289 -2.88 -8.56 3.79
CA ALA A 289 -2.77 -8.77 2.36
C ALA A 289 -4.15 -9.11 1.79
N ILE A 290 -4.51 -8.51 0.66
CA ILE A 290 -5.77 -8.77 -0.04
C ILE A 290 -5.53 -9.17 -1.50
N ASP A 291 -6.44 -10.00 -2.03
CA ASP A 291 -6.47 -10.44 -3.42
C ASP A 291 -7.41 -9.53 -4.23
N CYS A 292 -6.83 -8.79 -5.17
CA CYS A 292 -7.57 -7.80 -5.96
C CYS A 292 -8.65 -8.42 -6.85
N SER A 293 -8.53 -9.70 -7.22
CA SER A 293 -9.54 -10.40 -8.02
C SER A 293 -10.89 -10.54 -7.29
N TYR A 294 -10.90 -10.39 -5.96
CA TYR A 294 -12.11 -10.44 -5.14
C TYR A 294 -12.64 -9.07 -4.71
N ILE A 295 -11.97 -7.96 -5.08
CA ILE A 295 -12.46 -6.61 -4.76
C ILE A 295 -13.84 -6.35 -5.39
N VAL A 296 -14.00 -6.62 -6.70
CA VAL A 296 -15.29 -6.41 -7.38
C VAL A 296 -16.40 -7.29 -6.79
N PRO A 297 -16.24 -8.63 -6.66
CA PRO A 297 -17.24 -9.47 -6.00
C PRO A 297 -17.59 -9.05 -4.57
N PHE A 298 -16.61 -8.54 -3.81
CA PHE A 298 -16.84 -8.01 -2.47
C PHE A 298 -17.70 -6.74 -2.50
N VAL A 299 -17.36 -5.78 -3.36
CA VAL A 299 -18.13 -4.53 -3.49
C VAL A 299 -19.55 -4.79 -4.00
N GLU A 300 -19.75 -5.74 -4.92
CA GLU A 300 -21.09 -6.16 -5.34
C GLU A 300 -21.92 -6.74 -4.18
N ALA A 301 -21.30 -7.55 -3.31
CA ALA A 301 -21.97 -8.09 -2.13
C ALA A 301 -22.28 -7.01 -1.09
N LEU A 302 -21.39 -6.03 -0.93
CA LEU A 302 -21.57 -4.85 -0.08
C LEU A 302 -22.73 -3.99 -0.59
N ASP A 303 -22.74 -3.70 -1.90
CA ASP A 303 -23.79 -2.92 -2.56
C ASP A 303 -25.17 -3.58 -2.43
N ALA A 304 -25.26 -4.90 -2.62
CA ALA A 304 -26.51 -5.65 -2.44
C ALA A 304 -27.00 -5.60 -0.98
N MET A 305 -26.08 -5.58 -0.02
CA MET A 305 -26.43 -5.41 1.39
C MET A 305 -26.93 -3.98 1.67
N CYS A 306 -26.24 -2.96 1.16
CA CYS A 306 -26.67 -1.57 1.25
C CYS A 306 -28.07 -1.38 0.66
N GLU A 307 -28.38 -2.02 -0.48
CA GLU A 307 -29.72 -1.98 -1.08
C GLU A 307 -30.80 -2.48 -0.12
N MET A 308 -30.56 -3.58 0.61
CA MET A 308 -31.54 -4.11 1.57
C MET A 308 -31.72 -3.16 2.76
N GLN A 309 -30.63 -2.57 3.26
CA GLN A 309 -30.68 -1.62 4.37
C GLN A 309 -31.41 -0.33 3.99
N ILE A 310 -31.12 0.23 2.81
CA ILE A 310 -31.77 1.45 2.30
C ILE A 310 -33.28 1.28 2.22
N LYS A 311 -33.77 0.07 1.87
CA LYS A 311 -35.21 -0.24 1.87
C LYS A 311 -35.79 -0.40 3.27
N ALA A 312 -35.06 -1.00 4.20
CA ALA A 312 -35.57 -1.39 5.51
C ALA A 312 -35.52 -0.26 6.57
N ILE A 313 -34.49 0.58 6.53
CA ILE A 313 -34.26 1.63 7.54
C ILE A 313 -35.43 2.63 7.64
N PRO A 314 -35.99 3.16 6.53
CA PRO A 314 -37.12 4.10 6.61
C PRO A 314 -38.38 3.49 7.24
N GLU A 315 -38.55 2.18 7.14
CA GLU A 315 -39.73 1.44 7.63
C GLU A 315 -39.54 0.87 9.04
N SER A 316 -38.31 0.85 9.57
CA SER A 316 -37.98 0.18 10.83
C SER A 316 -36.87 0.87 11.61
N ARG A 317 -37.24 1.54 12.70
CA ARG A 317 -36.29 2.09 13.67
C ARG A 317 -35.39 1.01 14.30
N ALA A 318 -35.86 -0.24 14.38
CA ALA A 318 -35.06 -1.35 14.87
C ALA A 318 -33.92 -1.70 13.89
N GLU A 319 -34.15 -1.60 12.57
CA GLU A 319 -33.09 -1.83 11.58
C GLU A 319 -32.11 -0.67 11.50
N LEU A 320 -32.58 0.59 11.68
CA LEU A 320 -31.70 1.74 11.90
C LEU A 320 -30.78 1.51 13.11
N GLN A 321 -31.34 1.10 14.24
CA GLN A 321 -30.57 0.86 15.45
C GLN A 321 -29.60 -0.32 15.29
N ALA A 322 -30.00 -1.37 14.56
CA ALA A 322 -29.14 -2.52 14.31
C ALA A 322 -27.85 -2.14 13.57
N ILE A 323 -27.93 -1.31 12.52
CA ILE A 323 -26.73 -0.82 11.82
C ILE A 323 -25.94 0.19 12.65
N ALA A 324 -26.61 1.09 13.38
CA ALA A 324 -25.94 2.05 14.25
C ALA A 324 -25.11 1.35 15.34
N SER A 325 -25.69 0.35 16.02
CA SER A 325 -24.97 -0.47 17.01
C SER A 325 -23.86 -1.29 16.36
N ALA A 326 -24.06 -1.84 15.16
CA ALA A 326 -22.99 -2.55 14.45
C ALA A 326 -21.79 -1.66 14.14
N VAL A 327 -22.03 -0.42 13.71
CA VAL A 327 -20.99 0.59 13.47
C VAL A 327 -20.32 1.02 14.78
N ALA A 328 -21.10 1.18 15.85
CA ALA A 328 -20.57 1.51 17.17
C ALA A 328 -19.71 0.38 17.77
N SER A 329 -20.03 -0.88 17.47
CA SER A 329 -19.30 -2.06 17.97
C SER A 329 -18.04 -2.39 17.15
N ALA A 330 -18.05 -2.14 15.83
CA ALA A 330 -16.92 -2.49 14.97
C ALA A 330 -15.59 -1.87 15.43
N GLN A 331 -14.50 -2.63 15.28
CA GLN A 331 -13.12 -2.18 15.51
C GLN A 331 -12.85 -0.86 14.79
N LYS A 332 -12.28 0.11 15.52
CA LYS A 332 -11.92 1.45 15.03
C LYS A 332 -10.42 1.60 14.89
N PHE A 333 -10.00 2.45 13.97
CA PHE A 333 -8.58 2.80 13.75
C PHE A 333 -8.27 4.21 14.27
N TYR A 334 -7.07 4.74 14.00
CA TYR A 334 -6.65 6.07 14.46
C TYR A 334 -7.69 7.16 14.19
N HIS A 335 -8.28 7.12 13.00
CA HIS A 335 -9.50 7.87 12.71
C HIS A 335 -10.71 6.99 13.03
N TYR A 336 -11.53 7.40 14.00
CA TYR A 336 -12.64 6.59 14.53
C TYR A 336 -13.78 6.36 13.54
N ASP A 337 -13.83 7.19 12.51
CA ASP A 337 -14.69 7.07 11.35
C ASP A 337 -14.10 6.13 10.28
N ASN A 338 -12.92 5.53 10.50
CA ASN A 338 -12.48 4.32 9.80
C ASN A 338 -12.75 3.12 10.70
N ILE A 339 -13.58 2.20 10.22
CA ILE A 339 -13.97 0.98 10.93
C ILE A 339 -13.61 -0.26 10.12
N ASP A 340 -13.40 -1.37 10.81
CA ASP A 340 -13.13 -2.66 10.19
C ASP A 340 -14.38 -3.22 9.51
N ILE A 341 -14.32 -3.46 8.20
CA ILE A 341 -15.50 -3.90 7.44
C ILE A 341 -15.82 -5.40 7.65
N GLY A 342 -14.82 -6.21 7.99
CA GLY A 342 -15.05 -7.62 8.29
C GLY A 342 -15.78 -7.80 9.63
N ASP A 343 -15.36 -7.06 10.64
CA ASP A 343 -15.97 -7.00 11.97
C ASP A 343 -17.35 -6.36 11.91
N LEU A 344 -17.49 -5.24 11.18
CA LEU A 344 -18.79 -4.65 10.89
C LEU A 344 -19.76 -5.69 10.28
N ALA A 345 -19.32 -6.47 9.28
CA ALA A 345 -20.18 -7.48 8.66
C ALA A 345 -20.62 -8.59 9.63
N ILE A 346 -19.85 -8.85 10.70
CA ILE A 346 -20.25 -9.76 11.79
C ILE A 346 -21.41 -9.14 12.57
N TYR A 347 -21.23 -7.91 13.09
CA TYR A 347 -22.26 -7.24 13.88
C TYR A 347 -23.53 -6.96 13.09
N MET A 348 -23.42 -6.53 11.83
CA MET A 348 -24.57 -6.34 10.94
C MET A 348 -25.40 -7.62 10.79
N SER A 349 -24.74 -8.77 10.73
CA SER A 349 -25.40 -10.07 10.66
C SER A 349 -26.01 -10.52 11.99
N MET A 350 -25.50 -10.04 13.13
CA MET A 350 -25.96 -10.38 14.48
C MET A 350 -27.14 -9.51 14.92
N ASN A 351 -27.12 -8.23 14.56
CA ASN A 351 -28.00 -7.22 15.13
C ASN A 351 -29.34 -7.09 14.36
N THR A 352 -29.36 -7.41 13.06
CA THR A 352 -30.59 -7.37 12.25
C THR A 352 -31.51 -8.56 12.55
N ARG A 353 -32.84 -8.31 12.52
CA ARG A 353 -33.86 -9.37 12.52
C ARG A 353 -34.46 -9.60 11.13
N ASN A 354 -34.14 -8.73 10.17
CA ASN A 354 -34.58 -8.85 8.79
C ASN A 354 -33.84 -10.00 8.09
N ALA A 355 -34.61 -10.97 7.57
CA ALA A 355 -34.05 -12.15 6.90
C ALA A 355 -33.26 -11.80 5.63
N GLU A 356 -33.70 -10.83 4.85
CA GLU A 356 -33.03 -10.41 3.61
C GLU A 356 -31.68 -9.72 3.89
N ILE A 357 -31.64 -8.87 4.93
CA ILE A 357 -30.38 -8.24 5.39
C ILE A 357 -29.44 -9.31 5.94
N LYS A 358 -29.95 -10.27 6.71
CA LYS A 358 -29.14 -11.38 7.25
C LYS A 358 -28.51 -12.24 6.15
N ASP A 359 -29.29 -12.57 5.11
CA ASP A 359 -28.80 -13.30 3.95
C ASP A 359 -27.77 -12.48 3.15
N ALA A 360 -27.99 -11.17 2.98
CA ALA A 360 -27.03 -10.28 2.33
C ALA A 360 -25.71 -10.17 3.12
N ALA A 361 -25.79 -10.02 4.45
CA ALA A 361 -24.62 -9.99 5.33
C ALA A 361 -23.85 -11.32 5.32
N ALA A 362 -24.54 -12.46 5.18
CA ALA A 362 -23.88 -13.76 5.01
C ALA A 362 -23.08 -13.84 3.69
N ARG A 363 -23.65 -13.33 2.58
CA ARG A 363 -22.94 -13.24 1.29
C ARG A 363 -21.74 -12.30 1.36
N LEU A 364 -21.90 -11.14 2.00
CA LEU A 364 -20.81 -10.20 2.24
C LEU A 364 -19.65 -10.85 3.00
N LYS A 365 -19.93 -11.54 4.11
CA LYS A 365 -18.92 -12.29 4.87
C LYS A 365 -18.21 -13.36 4.04
N MET A 366 -18.93 -14.04 3.15
CA MET A 366 -18.33 -15.03 2.25
C MET A 366 -17.40 -14.39 1.22
N ALA A 367 -17.78 -13.24 0.65
CA ALA A 367 -16.93 -12.50 -0.27
C ALA A 367 -15.69 -11.94 0.45
N TYR A 368 -15.88 -11.38 1.65
CA TYR A 368 -14.80 -10.87 2.49
C TYR A 368 -13.72 -11.93 2.79
N LYS A 369 -14.14 -13.15 3.15
CA LYS A 369 -13.21 -14.27 3.40
C LYS A 369 -12.36 -14.66 2.20
N LYS A 370 -12.81 -14.38 0.96
CA LYS A 370 -12.02 -14.62 -0.25
C LYS A 370 -11.09 -13.46 -0.57
N LEU A 371 -11.49 -12.25 -0.19
CA LEU A 371 -10.71 -11.02 -0.36
C LEU A 371 -9.45 -11.01 0.51
N ILE A 372 -9.56 -11.41 1.78
CA ILE A 372 -8.42 -11.39 2.71
C ILE A 372 -7.52 -12.62 2.47
N VAL A 373 -6.26 -12.38 2.12
CA VAL A 373 -5.20 -13.40 2.00
C VAL A 373 -4.60 -13.73 3.36
N GLU A 374 -4.29 -12.69 4.13
CA GLU A 374 -3.72 -12.77 5.48
C GLU A 374 -4.01 -11.47 6.22
N SER A 375 -4.30 -11.54 7.51
CA SER A 375 -4.36 -10.37 8.38
C SER A 375 -3.66 -10.71 9.69
N LYS A 376 -2.82 -9.79 10.17
CA LYS A 376 -2.08 -9.92 11.41
C LYS A 376 -2.18 -8.65 12.23
N THR A 377 -2.29 -8.85 13.54
CA THR A 377 -2.36 -7.78 14.52
C THR A 377 -1.45 -8.09 15.69
N THR A 378 -0.86 -7.07 16.29
CA THR A 378 -0.17 -7.17 17.58
C THR A 378 -0.85 -6.27 18.60
N GLY A 379 -0.67 -6.56 19.89
CA GLY A 379 -1.26 -5.80 20.99
C GLY A 379 -2.80 -5.87 21.07
N ASP A 380 -3.36 -5.37 22.17
CA ASP A 380 -4.79 -5.57 22.46
C ASP A 380 -5.70 -4.51 21.81
N ALA A 381 -5.18 -3.33 21.45
CA ALA A 381 -6.02 -2.22 21.01
C ALA A 381 -6.63 -2.41 19.61
N LYS A 382 -6.07 -3.33 18.83
CA LYS A 382 -6.44 -3.62 17.44
C LYS A 382 -6.74 -5.10 17.22
N LYS A 383 -6.98 -5.85 18.29
CA LYS A 383 -7.11 -7.31 18.26
C LYS A 383 -8.29 -7.80 17.41
N ASP A 384 -9.32 -6.97 17.25
CA ASP A 384 -10.54 -7.30 16.51
C ASP A 384 -10.46 -6.87 15.04
N SER A 385 -9.31 -6.35 14.58
CA SER A 385 -9.07 -6.02 13.17
C SER A 385 -8.97 -7.30 12.32
N THR A 386 -9.52 -7.25 11.12
CA THR A 386 -9.71 -8.40 10.25
C THR A 386 -9.04 -8.23 8.88
N GLY A 387 -8.49 -7.05 8.56
CA GLY A 387 -7.63 -6.82 7.39
C GLY A 387 -8.12 -5.80 6.36
N LEU A 388 -9.21 -5.05 6.64
CA LEU A 388 -9.67 -4.00 5.72
C LEU A 388 -10.57 -2.99 6.42
N ALA A 389 -10.22 -1.71 6.28
CA ALA A 389 -11.02 -0.61 6.78
C ALA A 389 -12.00 -0.06 5.73
N ILE A 390 -13.07 0.57 6.20
CA ILE A 390 -14.01 1.39 5.42
C ILE A 390 -14.39 2.66 6.20
N TYR A 391 -14.73 3.73 5.49
CA TYR A 391 -15.28 4.94 6.09
C TYR A 391 -16.73 4.77 6.55
N PHE A 392 -16.98 5.03 7.84
CA PHE A 392 -18.31 5.29 8.37
C PHE A 392 -18.20 6.35 9.48
N PRO A 393 -18.57 7.62 9.23
CA PRO A 393 -18.59 8.65 10.26
C PRO A 393 -19.82 8.52 11.15
N MET A 394 -19.68 8.81 12.45
CA MET A 394 -20.80 8.81 13.41
C MET A 394 -21.41 10.20 13.64
N GLU A 395 -20.77 11.26 13.15
CA GLU A 395 -21.21 12.64 13.37
C GLU A 395 -21.61 13.34 12.07
N SER A 396 -20.67 13.46 11.11
CA SER A 396 -20.90 14.20 9.88
C SER A 396 -20.25 13.52 8.67
N PHE A 397 -20.96 13.53 7.55
CA PHE A 397 -20.50 12.95 6.31
C PHE A 397 -19.58 13.91 5.54
N ASN A 398 -18.43 13.42 5.08
CA ASN A 398 -17.54 14.18 4.22
C ASN A 398 -17.96 14.04 2.75
N GLU A 399 -18.59 15.08 2.19
CA GLU A 399 -19.10 15.07 0.81
C GLU A 399 -18.07 14.73 -0.27
N THR A 400 -16.77 14.97 -0.01
CA THR A 400 -15.72 14.61 -0.97
C THR A 400 -15.53 13.10 -1.11
N TYR A 401 -16.03 12.29 -0.16
CA TYR A 401 -16.04 10.83 -0.26
C TYR A 401 -16.79 10.34 -1.50
N SER A 402 -17.93 10.98 -1.81
CA SER A 402 -18.78 10.64 -2.96
C SER A 402 -18.11 10.84 -4.33
N THR A 403 -16.86 11.35 -4.35
CA THR A 403 -16.07 11.52 -5.59
C THR A 403 -15.12 10.35 -5.88
N LEU A 404 -14.98 9.42 -4.94
CA LEU A 404 -14.14 8.22 -5.10
C LEU A 404 -14.84 7.20 -6.00
N ASN A 405 -14.07 6.42 -6.77
CA ASN A 405 -14.66 5.41 -7.64
C ASN A 405 -15.42 4.34 -6.85
N PHE A 406 -14.97 4.01 -5.62
CA PHE A 406 -15.68 3.10 -4.74
C PHE A 406 -17.10 3.58 -4.42
N ALA A 407 -17.25 4.85 -4.02
CA ALA A 407 -18.54 5.44 -3.70
C ALA A 407 -19.43 5.53 -4.95
N ILE A 408 -18.88 5.98 -6.09
CA ILE A 408 -19.64 6.09 -7.35
C ILE A 408 -20.20 4.73 -7.83
N ASN A 409 -19.54 3.62 -7.51
CA ASN A 409 -19.88 2.28 -8.00
C ASN A 409 -20.49 1.37 -6.92
N SER A 410 -20.97 1.93 -5.81
CA SER A 410 -21.69 1.21 -4.77
C SER A 410 -22.73 2.11 -4.11
N ARG A 411 -23.69 1.54 -3.38
CA ARG A 411 -24.64 2.32 -2.56
C ARG A 411 -24.15 2.63 -1.15
N TRP A 412 -22.84 2.56 -0.92
CA TRP A 412 -22.28 2.69 0.42
C TRP A 412 -22.53 4.09 0.99
N ASP A 413 -22.22 5.15 0.23
CA ASP A 413 -22.38 6.51 0.75
C ASP A 413 -23.85 6.92 0.85
N GLU A 414 -24.76 6.44 -0.02
CA GLU A 414 -26.19 6.62 0.19
C GLU A 414 -26.69 5.95 1.47
N MET A 415 -26.21 4.74 1.78
CA MET A 415 -26.57 4.03 3.00
C MET A 415 -26.06 4.79 4.24
N VAL A 416 -24.79 5.23 4.24
CA VAL A 416 -24.20 6.01 5.33
C VAL A 416 -24.97 7.32 5.56
N LYS A 417 -25.25 8.08 4.49
CA LYS A 417 -26.01 9.33 4.55
C LYS A 417 -27.42 9.10 5.09
N LEU A 418 -28.09 8.02 4.67
CA LEU A 418 -29.40 7.66 5.18
C LEU A 418 -29.37 7.38 6.68
N VAL A 419 -28.41 6.58 7.16
CA VAL A 419 -28.27 6.28 8.58
C VAL A 419 -28.10 7.57 9.38
N LEU A 420 -27.18 8.45 8.97
CA LEU A 420 -26.91 9.72 9.66
C LEU A 420 -28.10 10.67 9.66
N ALA A 421 -28.84 10.74 8.55
CA ALA A 421 -30.02 11.60 8.43
C ALA A 421 -31.25 11.08 9.20
N SER A 422 -31.18 9.85 9.74
CA SER A 422 -32.31 9.19 10.41
C SER A 422 -32.25 9.26 11.95
N ASP A 423 -31.40 10.13 12.51
CA ASP A 423 -31.19 10.33 13.95
C ASP A 423 -30.89 9.00 14.71
N PRO A 424 -29.80 8.30 14.36
CA PRO A 424 -29.41 7.05 15.00
C PRO A 424 -28.84 7.31 16.40
N VAL A 425 -28.81 6.27 17.23
CA VAL A 425 -28.05 6.26 18.49
C VAL A 425 -26.90 5.27 18.32
N PHE A 426 -25.65 5.77 18.30
CA PHE A 426 -24.47 4.92 18.20
C PHE A 426 -24.08 4.41 19.61
N GLU A 427 -24.69 3.30 20.02
CA GLU A 427 -24.37 2.58 21.26
C GLU A 427 -23.78 1.22 20.91
N SER A 428 -22.58 0.94 21.42
CA SER A 428 -21.90 -0.33 21.22
C SER A 428 -22.58 -1.44 22.01
N ASP A 429 -22.53 -2.66 21.46
CA ASP A 429 -22.91 -3.88 22.14
C ASP A 429 -21.80 -4.29 23.12
N GLU A 430 -21.50 -3.48 24.15
CA GLU A 430 -20.60 -3.96 25.21
C GLU A 430 -21.33 -4.96 26.11
N ASP A 431 -20.62 -6.05 26.47
CA ASP A 431 -20.96 -6.93 27.58
C ASP A 431 -21.40 -6.10 28.81
N PRO A 432 -22.37 -6.58 29.61
CA PRO A 432 -22.96 -5.78 30.68
C PRO A 432 -21.85 -5.20 31.56
N VAL A 433 -21.83 -3.87 31.64
CA VAL A 433 -21.12 -3.09 32.65
C VAL A 433 -21.13 -3.89 33.94
N GLU A 434 -19.95 -4.26 34.47
CA GLU A 434 -19.84 -4.76 35.83
C GLU A 434 -20.54 -3.75 36.73
N ASP A 435 -21.72 -4.16 37.17
CA ASP A 435 -22.64 -3.39 37.98
C ASP A 435 -21.86 -2.88 39.19
N ASP A 436 -21.80 -1.56 39.30
CA ASP A 436 -21.22 -0.83 40.40
C ASP A 436 -21.95 -1.24 41.69
N LYS A 437 -21.47 -2.31 42.37
CA LYS A 437 -21.98 -2.79 43.66
C LYS A 437 -20.90 -3.49 44.50
N LYS A 438 -20.04 -2.70 45.15
CA LYS A 438 -19.94 -2.53 46.63
C LYS A 438 -18.57 -2.11 47.11
#